data_AF-A0A3B0V5A4-F1
#
_entry.id   AF-A0A3B0V5A4-F1
#
_cell.length_a   1.000
_cell.length_b   1.000
_cell.length_c   1.000
_cell.angle_alpha   90.00
_cell.angle_beta   90.00
_cell.angle_gamma   90.00
#
_symmetry.space_group_name_H-M   'P 1'
#
loop_
_entity.id
_entity.type
_entity.pdbx_description
1 polymer ?
#
loop_
_entity_poly.entity_id
_entity_poly.type
_entity_poly.pdbx_seq_one_letter_code
_entity_poly.pdbx_strand_id
1 'polypeptide(L)' 'MSYHLDFSKQALKDIDAHKKSGNKVVTKKLLILLNELAEHPFTGTGKPEQLKYNLAGYWSRRINQ' A
#
# COMPACT_ATOMS: atom_id res chain seq x y z
N MET A 1 0.23 -7.22 -17.91
CA MET A 1 -1.12 -6.85 -17.43
C MET A 1 -0.90 -5.87 -16.30
N SER A 2 -1.44 -4.66 -16.39
CA SER A 2 -1.31 -3.65 -15.33
C SER A 2 -2.68 -3.41 -14.71
N TYR A 3 -2.77 -3.49 -13.39
CA TYR A 3 -3.99 -3.24 -12.63
C TYR A 3 -4.20 -1.74 -12.44
N HIS A 4 -5.46 -1.31 -12.42
CA HIS A 4 -5.82 0.04 -12.03
C HIS A 4 -5.91 0.14 -10.50
N LEU A 5 -5.39 1.23 -9.94
CA LEU A 5 -5.41 1.48 -8.50
C LEU A 5 -6.46 2.53 -8.16
N ASP A 6 -7.53 2.09 -7.49
CA ASP A 6 -8.53 2.98 -6.93
C ASP A 6 -8.23 3.29 -5.47
N PHE A 7 -8.14 4.58 -5.15
CA PHE A 7 -7.86 5.05 -3.80
C PHE A 7 -9.13 5.54 -3.11
N SER A 8 -9.35 5.07 -1.89
CA SER A 8 -10.40 5.62 -1.04
C SER A 8 -10.05 7.05 -0.59
N LYS A 9 -11.07 7.83 -0.23
CA LYS A 9 -10.86 9.19 0.32
C LYS A 9 -9.96 9.18 1.57
N GLN A 10 -10.03 8.12 2.37
CA GLN A 10 -9.18 7.95 3.54
C GLN A 10 -7.73 7.70 3.13
N ALA A 11 -7.49 6.79 2.17
CA ALA A 11 -6.14 6.51 1.67
C ALA A 11 -5.45 7.77 1.12
N LEU A 12 -6.17 8.61 0.37
CA LEU A 12 -5.62 9.88 -0.13
C LEU A 12 -5.20 10.83 0.99
N LYS A 13 -5.99 10.91 2.07
CA LYS A 13 -5.64 11.72 3.26
C LYS A 13 -4.41 11.18 3.96
N ASP A 14 -4.31 9.87 4.11
CA ASP A 14 -3.17 9.23 4.80
C ASP A 14 -1.87 9.42 3.99
N ILE A 15 -1.94 9.31 2.66
CA ILE A 15 -0.80 9.60 1.77
C ILE A 15 -0.34 11.05 1.93
N ASP A 16 -1.28 12.01 1.93
CA ASP A 16 -0.96 13.43 2.13
C ASP A 16 -0.36 13.70 3.52
N ALA A 17 -0.89 13.06 4.57
CA ALA A 17 -0.34 13.15 5.92
C ALA A 17 1.09 12.61 6.01
N HIS A 18 1.37 11.46 5.38
CA HIS A 18 2.72 10.89 5.31
C HIS A 18 3.70 11.80 4.54
N LYS A 19 3.23 12.42 3.46
CA LYS A 19 4.02 13.40 2.70
C LYS A 19 4.35 14.64 3.54
N LYS A 20 3.40 15.14 4.32
CA LYS A 20 3.57 16.29 5.24
C LYS A 20 4.44 15.99 6.44
N SER A 21 4.43 14.75 6.93
CA SER A 21 5.27 14.30 8.06
C SER A 21 6.78 14.40 7.79
N GLY A 22 7.21 14.54 6.52
CA GLY A 22 8.63 14.65 6.17
C GLY A 22 9.40 13.35 6.23
N ASN A 23 8.75 12.21 6.55
CA ASN A 23 9.41 10.91 6.57
C ASN A 23 9.62 10.39 5.14
N LYS A 24 10.76 10.77 4.56
CA LYS A 24 11.15 10.41 3.18
C LYS A 24 11.29 8.90 2.99
N VAL A 25 11.68 8.15 4.02
CA VAL A 25 11.84 6.69 3.96
C VAL A 25 10.49 6.02 3.75
N VAL A 26 9.50 6.39 4.56
CA VAL A 26 8.12 5.88 4.46
C VAL A 26 7.50 6.27 3.11
N THR A 27 7.67 7.52 2.68
CA THR A 27 7.11 8.00 1.40
C THR A 27 7.69 7.23 0.21
N LYS A 28 9.01 6.99 0.18
CA LYS A 28 9.65 6.19 -0.88
C LYS A 28 9.14 4.76 -0.89
N LYS A 29 9.04 4.11 0.28
CA LYS A 29 8.49 2.75 0.38
C LYS A 29 7.04 2.68 -0.09
N LEU A 30 6.21 3.66 0.29
CA LEU A 30 4.81 3.73 -0.14
C LEU A 30 4.70 3.81 -1.67
N LEU A 31 5.49 4.68 -2.32
CA LEU A 31 5.50 4.77 -3.79
C LEU A 31 5.94 3.46 -4.47
N ILE A 32 6.95 2.78 -3.93
CA ILE A 32 7.41 1.48 -4.44
C ILE A 32 6.28 0.45 -4.33
N LEU A 33 5.63 0.35 -3.17
CA LEU A 33 4.52 -0.58 -2.94
C LEU A 33 3.33 -0.29 -3.86
N LEU A 34 3.00 0.98 -4.10
CA LEU A 34 1.91 1.35 -5.02
C LEU A 34 2.22 0.92 -6.46
N ASN A 35 3.43 1.21 -6.95
CA ASN A 35 3.83 0.78 -8.29
C ASN A 35 3.83 -0.75 -8.41
N GLU A 36 4.33 -1.45 -7.39
CA GLU A 36 4.34 -2.91 -7.37
C GLU A 36 2.92 -3.50 -7.32
N LEU A 37 1.96 -2.89 -6.61
CA LEU A 37 0.56 -3.33 -6.59
C LEU A 37 -0.10 -3.30 -7.97
N ALA A 38 0.34 -2.39 -8.85
CA ALA A 38 -0.16 -2.32 -10.22
C ALA A 38 0.30 -3.51 -11.10
N GLU A 39 1.37 -4.22 -10.71
CA GLU A 39 1.88 -5.38 -11.47
C GLU A 39 1.65 -6.71 -10.73
N HIS A 40 1.84 -6.69 -9.41
CA HIS A 40 1.84 -7.83 -8.51
C HIS A 40 0.97 -7.53 -7.28
N PRO A 41 -0.36 -7.64 -7.35
CA PRO A 41 -1.26 -7.27 -6.26
C PRO A 41 -1.14 -8.18 -5.02
N PHE A 42 -0.82 -9.47 -5.21
CA PHE A 42 -0.82 -10.49 -4.15
C PHE A 42 0.57 -10.99 -3.75
N THR A 43 1.61 -10.51 -4.44
CA THR A 43 3.00 -10.94 -4.26
C THR A 43 3.93 -9.72 -4.22
N GLY A 44 5.17 -9.93 -3.76
CA GLY A 44 6.20 -8.88 -3.77
C GLY A 44 6.61 -8.38 -2.39
N THR A 45 7.02 -7.12 -2.34
CA THR A 45 7.62 -6.49 -1.15
C THR A 45 6.58 -6.10 -0.09
N GLY A 46 7.05 -5.86 1.13
CA GLY A 46 6.20 -5.50 2.25
C GLY A 46 5.47 -6.67 2.92
N LYS A 47 5.87 -7.92 2.66
CA LYS A 47 5.25 -9.13 3.24
C LYS A 47 3.72 -9.12 3.04
N PRO A 48 3.24 -9.34 1.80
CA PRO A 48 1.80 -9.39 1.53
C PRO A 48 1.14 -10.49 2.37
N GLU A 49 0.25 -10.07 3.26
CA GLU A 49 -0.47 -10.94 4.17
C GLU A 49 -1.96 -10.87 3.84
N GLN A 50 -2.56 -12.03 3.54
CA GLN A 50 -4.00 -12.12 3.36
C GLN A 50 -4.70 -11.99 4.72
N LEU A 51 -5.63 -11.04 4.80
CA LEU A 51 -6.40 -10.82 6.01
C LEU A 51 -7.49 -11.89 6.15
N LYS A 52 -7.89 -12.18 7.40
CA LYS A 52 -8.82 -13.26 7.75
C LYS A 52 -10.17 -12.72 8.25
N TYR A 53 -11.14 -13.61 8.42
CA TYR A 53 -12.48 -13.31 8.96
C TYR A 53 -13.23 -12.26 8.13
N ASN A 54 -13.69 -11.17 8.75
CA ASN A 54 -14.44 -10.09 8.10
C ASN A 54 -13.61 -9.33 7.06
N LEU A 55 -12.30 -9.53 7.03
CA LEU A 55 -11.38 -8.96 6.05
C LEU A 55 -10.87 -10.01 5.06
N ALA A 56 -11.52 -11.18 4.96
CA ALA A 56 -11.21 -12.17 3.95
C ALA A 56 -11.35 -11.58 2.53
N GLY A 57 -10.31 -11.72 1.72
CA GLY A 57 -10.22 -11.12 0.38
C GLY A 57 -9.42 -9.81 0.34
N TYR A 58 -9.13 -9.20 1.50
CA TYR A 58 -8.22 -8.07 1.61
C TYR A 58 -6.79 -8.51 1.89
N TRP A 59 -5.85 -7.64 1.54
CA TRP A 59 -4.42 -7.85 1.68
C TRP A 59 -3.77 -6.69 2.42
N SER A 60 -2.82 -7.00 3.29
CA SER A 60 -2.00 -6.04 4.01
C SER A 60 -0.55 -6.12 3.55
N ARG A 61 0.11 -4.95 3.46
CA ARG A 61 1.55 -4.83 3.24
C ARG A 61 2.15 -3.88 4.26
N ARG A 62 3.32 -4.22 4.75
CA ARG A 62 4.08 -3.45 5.74
C ARG A 62 4.85 -2.32 5.06
N ILE A 63 4.51 -1.09 5.42
CA ILE A 63 5.21 0.12 4.95
C ILE A 63 6.42 0.43 5.85
N ASN A 64 6.28 0.24 7.16
CA ASN A 64 7.34 0.43 8.14
C ASN A 64 7.39 -0.72 9.16
N GLN A 65 8.48 -0.80 9.91
CA GLN A 65 8.64 -1.66 11.09
C GLN A 65 8.59 -0.82 12.36
#